data_AF-A0A7W3XPU8-F1
#
_entry.id   AF-A0A7W3XPU8-F1
#
_cell.length_a   1.000
_cell.length_b   1.000
_cell.length_c   1.000
_cell.angle_alpha   90.00
_cell.angle_beta   90.00
_cell.angle_gamma   90.00
#
_symmetry.space_group_name_H-M   'P 1'
#
loop_
_entity.id
_entity.type
_entity.pdbx_description
1 polymer ?
#
loop_
_entity_poly.entity_id
_entity_poly.type
_entity_poly.pdbx_seq_one_letter_code
_entity_poly.pdbx_strand_id
1 'polypeptide(L)'
;MDNMEDKYNAALAHIEKLDPGILDDDNTTSTNEQIMSYSTSPATESKETTVRETNIHRYSTVEDKLALYKSYFRGREDVYPIRWSNKQGKSGFSPACANEWTSVCEKPRVKCSFCKHQSFVPLTNVVLSAQMELCKSHEQKISDRHGIL
;
A
#
# COMPACT_ATOMS: atom_id res chain seq x y z
N MET A 1 12.20 -8.47 31.81
CA MET A 1 11.10 -8.43 30.84
C MET A 1 10.49 -7.06 31.00
N ASP A 2 10.84 -6.13 30.11
CA ASP A 2 10.35 -4.75 30.22
C ASP A 2 8.83 -4.77 30.05
N ASN A 3 8.14 -4.26 31.05
CA ASN A 3 6.69 -4.23 31.14
C ASN A 3 6.13 -3.39 29.99
N MET A 4 5.22 -3.98 29.21
CA MET A 4 4.59 -3.32 28.05
C MET A 4 3.86 -2.03 28.48
N GLU A 5 3.33 -2.04 29.70
CA GLU A 5 2.67 -0.91 30.34
C GLU A 5 3.62 0.27 30.54
N ASP A 6 4.89 0.01 30.89
CA ASP A 6 5.87 1.06 31.14
C ASP A 6 6.26 1.77 29.84
N LYS A 7 6.30 1.02 28.72
CA LYS A 7 6.58 1.60 27.39
C LYS A 7 5.40 2.42 26.88
N TYR A 8 4.17 1.97 27.14
CA TYR A 8 2.96 2.71 26.81
C TYR A 8 2.86 4.01 27.61
N ASN A 9 3.11 3.95 28.92
CA ASN A 9 3.09 5.11 29.79
C ASN A 9 4.23 6.11 29.47
N ALA A 10 5.41 5.60 29.11
CA ALA A 10 6.51 6.45 28.64
C ALA A 10 6.18 7.17 27.32
N ALA A 11 5.45 6.51 26.41
CA ALA A 11 5.00 7.12 25.17
C ALA A 11 3.93 8.20 25.42
N LEU A 12 2.97 7.94 26.32
CA LEU A 12 1.95 8.92 26.71
C LEU A 12 2.57 10.19 27.32
N ALA A 13 3.53 10.02 28.23
CA ALA A 13 4.25 11.15 28.84
C ALA A 13 5.10 11.94 27.84
N HIS A 14 5.50 11.33 26.72
CA HIS A 14 6.17 12.02 25.62
C HIS A 14 5.21 12.80 24.74
N ILE A 15 4.00 12.29 24.54
CA ILE A 15 2.94 12.94 23.75
C ILE A 15 2.41 14.18 24.49
N GLU A 16 2.24 14.11 25.81
CA GLU A 16 1.77 15.25 26.62
C GLU A 16 2.78 16.41 26.67
N LYS A 17 4.08 16.12 26.51
CA LYS A 17 5.14 17.14 26.44
C LYS A 17 5.21 17.88 25.10
N LEU A 18 4.41 17.47 24.11
CA LEU A 18 4.40 18.08 22.78
C LEU A 18 3.37 19.20 22.59
N ASP A 19 2.77 19.74 23.65
CA ASP A 19 1.93 20.93 23.49
C ASP A 19 1.99 21.91 24.67
N PRO A 20 2.63 23.06 24.49
CA PRO A 20 2.22 24.27 25.18
C PRO A 20 1.74 25.30 24.16
N GLY A 21 0.42 25.37 23.98
CA GLY A 21 -0.29 26.64 23.86
C GLY A 21 -0.62 27.07 22.44
N ILE A 22 -1.91 26.95 22.10
CA ILE A 22 -2.59 27.96 21.28
C ILE A 22 -3.58 28.65 22.21
N LEU A 23 -3.11 29.73 22.84
CA LEU A 23 -3.98 30.83 23.24
C LEU A 23 -4.13 31.75 22.04
N ASP A 24 -5.33 32.29 21.91
CA ASP A 24 -5.77 33.25 20.91
C ASP A 24 -4.81 34.44 20.78
N ASP A 25 -4.56 34.92 19.56
CA ASP A 25 -4.69 36.35 19.20
C ASP A 25 -4.26 36.64 17.76
N ASP A 26 -4.89 37.70 17.25
CA ASP A 26 -4.89 38.25 15.91
C ASP A 26 -3.52 38.58 15.27
N ASN A 27 -3.57 38.66 13.94
CA ASN A 27 -2.76 39.56 13.10
C ASN A 27 -1.24 39.27 13.04
N THR A 28 -0.75 38.82 11.87
CA THR A 28 0.40 39.46 11.19
C THR A 28 0.57 38.90 9.77
N THR A 29 0.24 39.77 8.83
CA THR A 29 0.71 39.91 7.45
C THR A 29 2.18 39.52 7.21
N SER A 30 2.43 38.81 6.09
CA SER A 30 3.67 38.84 5.28
C SER A 30 4.94 38.28 5.96
N THR A 31 5.61 37.26 5.43
CA THR A 31 6.25 37.28 4.12
C THR A 31 6.34 35.89 3.48
N ASN A 32 6.24 35.92 2.16
CA ASN A 32 6.22 34.81 1.24
C ASN A 32 7.60 34.73 0.56
N GLU A 33 8.45 33.77 0.90
CA GLU A 33 9.69 33.44 0.19
C GLU A 33 10.04 31.97 0.52
N GLN A 34 10.43 31.04 -0.35
CA GLN A 34 10.70 30.96 -1.78
C GLN A 34 10.64 29.45 -2.10
N ILE A 35 9.74 29.00 -2.97
CA ILE A 35 9.79 27.64 -3.50
C ILE A 35 10.44 27.70 -4.88
N MET A 36 11.63 27.10 -4.94
CA MET A 36 12.45 26.93 -6.13
C MET A 36 11.69 26.17 -7.22
N SER A 37 11.45 26.87 -8.31
CA SER A 37 10.92 26.38 -9.58
C SER A 37 11.98 25.62 -10.37
N TYR A 38 11.62 24.46 -10.94
CA TYR A 38 12.19 24.04 -12.21
C TYR A 38 11.09 23.44 -13.11
N SER A 39 10.77 24.21 -14.14
CA SER A 39 10.13 23.76 -15.38
C SER A 39 11.20 23.02 -16.23
N THR A 40 10.94 22.17 -17.22
CA THR A 40 9.91 22.19 -18.27
C THR A 40 9.95 20.85 -19.05
N SER A 41 8.77 20.23 -19.30
CA SER A 41 8.19 19.61 -20.54
C SER A 41 9.02 18.72 -21.51
N PRO A 42 8.41 17.86 -22.39
CA PRO A 42 7.09 18.02 -23.03
C PRO A 42 6.19 16.76 -23.20
N ALA A 43 5.01 17.06 -23.74
CA ALA A 43 3.75 16.33 -23.79
C ALA A 43 3.73 15.01 -24.58
N THR A 44 2.83 14.11 -24.13
CA THR A 44 2.02 13.28 -25.04
C THR A 44 0.62 13.09 -24.44
N GLU A 45 -0.37 13.29 -25.29
CA GLU A 45 -1.79 13.43 -25.02
C GLU A 45 -2.49 12.07 -24.82
N SER A 46 -3.06 11.81 -23.64
CA SER A 46 -4.15 10.83 -23.47
C SER A 46 -4.90 11.04 -22.14
N LYS A 47 -6.14 11.55 -22.27
CA LYS A 47 -7.28 11.54 -21.32
C LYS A 47 -6.93 11.53 -19.83
N GLU A 48 -6.66 12.73 -19.35
CA GLU A 48 -6.45 13.08 -17.96
C GLU A 48 -7.76 13.00 -17.16
N THR A 49 -7.90 11.96 -16.34
CA THR A 49 -8.78 12.04 -15.17
C THR A 49 -8.15 13.05 -14.24
N THR A 50 -8.66 14.29 -14.26
CA THR A 50 -8.25 15.38 -13.38
C THR A 50 -8.20 14.90 -11.93
N VAL A 51 -6.99 14.62 -11.43
CA VAL A 51 -6.74 14.44 -10.01
C VAL A 51 -6.93 15.81 -9.40
N ARG A 52 -8.11 16.05 -8.81
CA ARG A 52 -8.34 17.25 -8.02
C ARG A 52 -7.30 17.23 -6.91
N GLU A 53 -6.41 18.22 -6.88
CA GLU A 53 -5.58 18.52 -5.71
C GLU A 53 -6.54 18.87 -4.56
N THR A 54 -7.00 17.85 -3.82
CA THR A 54 -7.80 18.08 -2.62
C THR A 54 -6.83 18.55 -1.55
N ASN A 55 -6.80 19.86 -1.30
CA ASN A 55 -6.10 20.47 -0.17
C ASN A 55 -6.79 20.03 1.13
N ILE A 56 -6.57 18.77 1.53
CA ILE A 56 -7.05 18.18 2.76
C ILE A 56 -6.05 18.54 3.85
N HIS A 57 -6.52 19.25 4.88
CA HIS A 57 -5.72 19.68 6.01
C HIS A 57 -6.34 19.24 7.33
N ARG A 58 -5.67 19.53 8.46
CA ARG A 58 -6.10 19.07 9.79
C ARG A 58 -7.53 19.49 10.16
N TYR A 59 -7.99 20.65 9.69
CA TYR A 59 -9.34 21.19 9.96
C TYR A 59 -10.39 20.75 8.92
N SER A 60 -10.05 19.90 7.95
CA SER A 60 -11.04 19.40 6.98
C SER A 60 -12.05 18.49 7.68
N THR A 61 -13.25 18.40 7.09
CA THR A 61 -14.33 17.56 7.60
C THR A 61 -13.91 16.09 7.65
N VAL A 62 -14.62 15.30 8.45
CA VAL A 62 -14.35 13.85 8.54
C VAL A 62 -14.64 13.20 7.17
N GLU A 63 -15.69 13.65 6.50
CA GLU A 63 -16.11 13.19 5.18
C GLU A 63 -15.01 13.39 4.14
N ASP A 64 -14.36 14.56 4.14
CA ASP A 64 -13.26 14.87 3.22
C ASP A 64 -12.04 13.98 3.47
N LYS A 65 -11.67 13.77 4.75
CA LYS A 65 -10.57 12.88 5.12
C LYS A 65 -10.87 11.42 4.75
N LEU A 66 -12.11 10.98 4.93
CA LEU A 66 -12.56 9.65 4.51
C LEU A 66 -12.55 9.48 3.00
N ALA A 67 -12.95 10.51 2.24
CA ALA A 67 -12.89 10.50 0.79
C ALA A 67 -11.44 10.36 0.30
N LEU A 68 -10.51 11.11 0.91
CA LEU A 68 -9.08 10.97 0.65
C LEU A 68 -8.57 9.57 1.00
N TYR A 69 -8.93 9.05 2.17
CA TYR A 69 -8.48 7.72 2.59
C TYR A 69 -8.94 6.65 1.61
N LYS A 70 -10.21 6.66 1.20
CA LYS A 70 -10.74 5.71 0.22
C LYS A 70 -10.07 5.83 -1.15
N SER A 71 -9.62 7.03 -1.53
CA SER A 71 -8.92 7.21 -2.81
C SER A 71 -7.48 6.66 -2.73
N TYR A 72 -6.75 6.85 -1.64
CA TYR A 72 -5.36 6.38 -1.52
C TYR A 72 -5.25 4.90 -1.15
N PHE A 73 -6.11 4.42 -0.26
CA PHE A 73 -6.04 3.07 0.30
C PHE A 73 -6.97 2.11 -0.43
N ARG A 74 -6.67 1.89 -1.71
CA ARG A 74 -7.31 0.87 -2.55
C ARG A 74 -6.28 -0.15 -3.01
N GLY A 75 -6.72 -1.40 -3.20
CA GLY A 75 -5.89 -2.45 -3.76
C GLY A 75 -5.41 -2.09 -5.16
N ARG A 76 -4.23 -2.58 -5.54
CA ARG A 76 -3.75 -2.51 -6.92
C ARG A 76 -4.50 -3.52 -7.79
N GLU A 77 -4.93 -3.09 -8.97
CA GLU A 77 -5.60 -3.94 -9.96
C GLU A 77 -4.65 -4.43 -11.06
N ASP A 78 -3.46 -3.84 -11.17
CA ASP A 78 -2.46 -4.15 -12.20
C ASP A 78 -1.46 -5.25 -11.77
N VAL A 79 -1.55 -5.70 -10.51
CA VAL A 79 -0.71 -6.76 -9.96
C VAL A 79 -1.45 -7.49 -8.84
N TYR A 80 -1.20 -8.79 -8.71
CA TYR A 80 -1.67 -9.58 -7.57
C TYR A 80 -0.55 -10.45 -6.98
N PRO A 81 -0.65 -10.82 -5.69
CA PRO A 81 0.37 -11.65 -5.05
C PRO A 81 0.16 -13.14 -5.37
N ILE A 82 1.25 -13.86 -5.60
CA ILE A 82 1.30 -15.32 -5.68
C ILE A 82 2.02 -15.85 -4.44
N ARG A 83 1.44 -16.88 -3.82
CA ARG A 83 2.07 -17.59 -2.70
C ARG A 83 3.13 -18.55 -3.23
N TRP A 84 4.34 -18.47 -2.70
CA TRP A 84 5.40 -19.45 -2.95
C TRP A 84 5.78 -20.17 -1.67
N SER A 85 6.32 -21.38 -1.81
CA SER A 85 6.91 -22.16 -0.73
C SER A 85 8.13 -22.90 -1.25
N ASN A 86 9.15 -23.07 -0.41
CA ASN A 86 10.33 -23.86 -0.75
C ASN A 86 10.36 -25.17 0.05
N LYS A 87 11.29 -26.06 -0.32
CA LYS A 87 11.49 -27.36 0.35
C LYS A 87 12.00 -27.22 1.80
N GLN A 88 12.53 -26.06 2.18
CA GLN A 88 13.03 -25.76 3.53
C GLN A 88 11.91 -25.25 4.46
N GLY A 89 10.65 -25.30 4.02
CA GLY A 89 9.49 -24.84 4.81
C GLY A 89 9.30 -23.32 4.85
N LYS A 90 10.12 -22.54 4.14
CA LYS A 90 9.89 -21.08 4.00
C LYS A 90 8.79 -20.86 2.97
N SER A 91 7.88 -19.95 3.27
CA SER A 91 6.84 -19.49 2.36
C SER A 91 6.69 -17.98 2.41
N GLY A 92 6.06 -17.42 1.39
CA GLY A 92 5.81 -15.98 1.32
C GLY A 92 4.98 -15.62 0.10
N PHE A 93 4.86 -14.32 -0.14
CA PHE A 93 4.18 -13.78 -1.31
C PHE A 93 5.16 -13.01 -2.19
N SER A 94 4.93 -13.04 -3.49
CA SER A 94 5.63 -12.23 -4.48
C SER A 94 4.64 -11.76 -5.55
N PRO A 95 4.86 -10.60 -6.19
CA PRO A 95 3.99 -10.18 -7.27
C PRO A 95 4.03 -11.17 -8.44
N ALA A 96 2.87 -11.45 -9.03
CA ALA A 96 2.76 -12.18 -10.29
C ALA A 96 3.48 -11.41 -11.38
N CYS A 97 4.41 -12.06 -12.09
CA CYS A 97 5.20 -11.45 -13.14
C CYS A 97 5.23 -12.39 -14.36
N ALA A 98 4.77 -11.92 -15.52
CA ALA A 98 4.76 -12.69 -16.76
C ALA A 98 6.17 -13.09 -17.23
N ASN A 99 7.17 -12.27 -16.88
CA ASN A 99 8.57 -12.54 -17.20
C ASN A 99 9.26 -13.44 -16.17
N GLU A 100 8.60 -13.86 -15.09
CA GLU A 100 9.26 -14.62 -14.03
C GLU A 100 9.93 -15.90 -14.59
N TRP A 101 11.19 -16.13 -14.23
CA TRP A 101 12.00 -17.27 -14.70
C TRP A 101 12.31 -17.31 -16.21
N THR A 102 11.98 -16.25 -16.95
CA THR A 102 12.43 -16.09 -18.36
C THR A 102 13.83 -15.47 -18.43
N SER A 103 14.45 -15.49 -19.60
CA SER A 103 15.81 -14.95 -19.84
C SER A 103 15.92 -13.43 -19.59
N VAL A 104 14.81 -12.69 -19.70
CA VAL A 104 14.80 -11.23 -19.47
C VAL A 104 14.65 -10.86 -17.99
N CYS A 105 14.19 -11.79 -17.16
CA CYS A 105 14.03 -11.53 -15.73
C CYS A 105 15.34 -11.79 -14.99
N GLU A 106 15.67 -10.92 -14.04
CA GLU A 106 16.91 -10.99 -13.28
C GLU A 106 16.85 -11.95 -12.08
N LYS A 107 15.81 -12.80 -12.00
CA LYS A 107 15.77 -13.86 -10.99
C LYS A 107 16.89 -14.88 -11.22
N PRO A 108 17.49 -15.43 -10.15
CA PRO A 108 17.15 -15.24 -8.74
C PRO A 108 17.85 -14.05 -8.05
N ARG A 109 18.67 -13.28 -8.78
CA ARG A 109 19.49 -12.21 -8.19
C ARG A 109 18.64 -11.06 -7.63
N VAL A 110 17.56 -10.71 -8.32
CA VAL A 110 16.65 -9.61 -7.94
C VAL A 110 15.22 -10.13 -7.82
N LYS A 111 14.46 -9.66 -6.81
CA LYS A 111 13.03 -9.96 -6.66
C LYS A 111 12.24 -9.23 -7.75
N CYS A 112 11.14 -9.82 -8.24
CA CYS A 112 10.29 -9.18 -9.25
C CYS A 112 9.78 -7.78 -8.85
N SER A 113 9.63 -7.50 -7.55
CA SER A 113 9.26 -6.15 -7.06
C SER A 113 10.29 -5.05 -7.34
N PHE A 114 11.54 -5.41 -7.67
CA PHE A 114 12.64 -4.47 -7.93
C PHE A 114 13.28 -4.69 -9.32
N CYS A 115 12.75 -5.61 -10.13
CA CYS A 115 13.31 -5.97 -11.42
C CYS A 115 12.93 -4.91 -12.46
N LYS A 116 13.90 -4.40 -13.24
CA LYS A 116 13.61 -3.43 -14.31
C LYS A 116 12.78 -4.02 -15.45
N HIS A 117 12.89 -5.33 -15.65
CA HIS A 117 12.14 -6.10 -16.64
C HIS A 117 10.86 -6.73 -16.05
N GLN A 118 10.35 -6.20 -14.93
CA GLN A 118 9.08 -6.68 -14.35
C GLN A 118 7.93 -6.46 -15.34
N SER A 119 7.08 -7.47 -15.47
CA SER A 119 5.85 -7.40 -16.27
C SER A 119 4.71 -7.93 -15.41
N PHE A 120 4.13 -7.06 -14.57
CA PHE A 120 3.08 -7.48 -13.64
C PHE A 120 1.80 -7.87 -14.38
N VAL A 121 1.09 -8.84 -13.80
CA VAL A 121 -0.14 -9.39 -14.38
C VAL A 121 -1.34 -8.78 -13.65
N PRO A 122 -2.32 -8.21 -14.37
CA PRO A 122 -3.48 -7.59 -13.74
C PRO A 122 -4.35 -8.60 -13.00
N LEU A 123 -4.98 -8.14 -11.93
CA LEU A 123 -5.99 -8.86 -11.16
C LEU A 123 -7.32 -8.85 -11.94
N THR A 124 -7.53 -9.88 -12.75
CA THR A 124 -8.76 -10.03 -13.53
C THR A 124 -9.79 -10.88 -12.79
N ASN A 125 -11.07 -10.82 -13.22
CA ASN A 125 -12.12 -11.69 -12.69
C ASN A 125 -11.80 -13.18 -12.84
N VAL A 126 -11.05 -13.57 -13.87
CA VAL A 126 -10.60 -14.95 -14.08
C VAL A 126 -9.59 -15.37 -13.00
N VAL A 127 -8.67 -14.49 -12.64
CA VAL A 127 -7.71 -14.73 -11.56
C VAL A 127 -8.44 -14.83 -10.22
N LEU A 128 -9.40 -13.93 -9.98
CA LEU A 128 -10.22 -13.95 -8.76
C LEU A 128 -11.07 -15.22 -8.65
N SER A 129 -11.74 -15.64 -9.72
CA SER A 129 -12.55 -16.86 -9.71
C SER A 129 -11.70 -18.10 -9.44
N ALA A 130 -10.54 -18.21 -10.10
CA ALA A 130 -9.60 -19.31 -9.87
C ALA A 130 -9.09 -19.34 -8.42
N GLN A 131 -8.77 -18.17 -7.85
CA GLN A 131 -8.35 -18.08 -6.45
C GLN A 131 -9.45 -18.57 -5.49
N MET A 132 -10.71 -18.22 -5.76
CA MET A 132 -11.85 -18.67 -4.96
C MET A 132 -12.09 -20.18 -5.07
N GLU A 133 -11.90 -20.77 -6.25
CA GLU A 133 -12.03 -22.22 -6.47
C GLU A 133 -10.95 -23.04 -5.75
N LEU A 134 -9.71 -22.51 -5.70
CA LEU A 134 -8.61 -23.13 -4.97
C LEU A 134 -8.89 -23.19 -3.46
N CYS A 135 -9.52 -22.15 -2.88
CA CYS A 135 -9.93 -22.16 -1.48
C CYS A 135 -10.95 -23.27 -1.20
N LYS A 136 -12.00 -23.40 -2.03
CA LYS A 136 -13.00 -24.48 -1.88
C LYS A 136 -12.38 -25.87 -1.96
N SER A 137 -11.43 -26.06 -2.88
CA SER A 137 -10.71 -27.33 -3.02
C SER A 137 -9.84 -27.65 -1.80
N HIS A 138 -9.26 -26.63 -1.16
CA HIS A 138 -8.48 -26.79 0.07
C HIS A 138 -9.39 -27.12 1.27
N GLU A 139 -10.54 -26.45 1.37
CA GLU A 139 -11.56 -26.73 2.40
C GLU A 139 -12.10 -28.16 2.32
N GLN A 140 -12.46 -28.63 1.11
CA GLN A 140 -12.89 -30.02 0.94
C GLN A 140 -11.80 -31.01 1.37
N LYS A 141 -10.54 -30.78 0.97
CA LYS A 141 -9.41 -31.63 1.39
C LYS A 141 -9.17 -31.62 2.90
N ILE A 142 -9.45 -30.52 3.59
CA ILE A 142 -9.40 -30.45 5.06
C ILE A 142 -10.54 -31.28 5.64
N SER A 143 -11.76 -31.13 5.13
CA SER A 143 -12.93 -31.91 5.57
C SER A 143 -12.71 -33.41 5.41
N ASP A 144 -12.21 -33.85 4.24
CA ASP A 144 -11.94 -35.26 3.94
C ASP A 144 -10.83 -35.83 4.84
N ARG A 145 -9.80 -35.03 5.15
CA ARG A 145 -8.68 -35.45 6.02
C ARG A 145 -9.10 -35.58 7.49
N HIS A 146 -10.01 -34.73 7.95
CA HIS A 146 -10.48 -34.70 9.33
C HIS A 146 -11.79 -35.45 9.56
N GLY A 147 -12.38 -36.06 8.51
CA GLY A 147 -13.61 -36.84 8.61
C GLY A 147 -14.82 -36.01 9.05
N ILE A 148 -14.90 -34.74 8.64
CA ILE A 148 -15.98 -33.81 9.03
C ILE A 148 -17.21 -33.96 8.10
N LEU A 149 -17.16 -34.87 7.12
CA LEU A 149 -18.29 -35.32 6.29
C LEU A 149 -18.37 -36.85 6.28
#